data_AF-A0AB37R3J1-F1
#
_entry.id   AF-A0AB37R3J1-F1
#
_cell.length_a   1.000
_cell.length_b   1.000
_cell.length_c   1.000
_cell.angle_alpha   90.00
_cell.angle_beta   90.00
_cell.angle_gamma   90.00
#
_symmetry.space_group_name_H-M   'P 1'
#
loop_
_entity.id
_entity.type
_entity.pdbx_description
1 polymer ?
#
loop_
_entity_poly.entity_id
_entity_poly.type
_entity_poly.pdbx_seq_one_letter_code
_entity_poly.pdbx_strand_id
1 'polypeptide(L)'
;MIMEGAGIELRMGILHDAARQQVLGPLSSHGWIASVVDESEDGEYLVIDAEKSGKKHSVALMYTSATDNRHYRHLESRVSHIFTNGQLYHVEDYARGITTPVSSVGDFFPLLVEWNSELAPAKPRKKNANSTGAILRIVSENPLAGIWSRLNQFSSSEIAKKLVLKRADKDGAVLADEQVLSKASGIAFALGNAADYYKGAPYESLNKRVLSLYYGTLSLAFAEMLAAPNGPSDLDELEGMTKQGHGLFALSSVTGHFGDLKVGVLATGFYPNWVNFLGYDTGFYPKAKAKSVGDLDNSVKYQSQSFAGISVLLSAVPELGDLFTQVYDDEPAWVIPYIDIASRHAQGGANPSSSYILLMDRSKKISEARIALQDWPLAELTTVESTDDGEVFRARVDHQGLKSWHDALLLHRSPYLSSPTLILPVLGGVPEYRVTSLAILYALSILVRYMPSAWRRVEGGDWDQHLSVMRAVLDVFERILPQQFLESISGERVHTSLPGSLI
;
A
#
# COMPACT_ATOMS: atom_id res chain seq x y z
N MET A 1 10.94 26.28 -59.21
CA MET A 1 11.95 25.63 -58.33
C MET A 1 11.91 26.28 -56.95
N ILE A 2 10.75 26.28 -56.28
CA ILE A 2 10.52 26.81 -54.91
C ILE A 2 9.65 25.83 -54.07
N MET A 3 9.33 24.64 -54.59
CA MET A 3 8.37 23.70 -53.96
C MET A 3 9.01 22.54 -53.18
N GLU A 4 10.28 22.19 -53.40
CA GLU A 4 10.92 21.05 -52.71
C GLU A 4 11.33 21.37 -51.26
N GLY A 5 11.80 22.59 -50.98
CA GLY A 5 12.21 23.01 -49.62
C GLY A 5 11.05 23.08 -48.62
N ALA A 6 9.88 23.55 -49.06
CA ALA A 6 8.70 23.67 -48.20
C ALA A 6 8.19 22.32 -47.66
N GLY A 7 8.42 21.22 -48.40
CA GLY A 7 8.03 19.88 -47.98
C GLY A 7 8.94 19.30 -46.90
N ILE A 8 10.25 19.52 -47.03
CA ILE A 8 11.26 19.07 -46.03
C ILE A 8 11.11 19.88 -44.74
N GLU A 9 10.98 21.20 -44.84
CA GLU A 9 10.73 22.07 -43.68
C GLU A 9 9.49 21.65 -42.90
N LEU A 10 8.40 21.30 -43.60
CA LEU A 10 7.17 20.82 -42.96
C LEU A 10 7.40 19.48 -42.23
N ARG A 11 8.10 18.53 -42.85
CA ARG A 11 8.36 17.21 -42.24
C ARG A 11 9.28 17.31 -41.04
N MET A 12 10.33 18.13 -41.13
CA MET A 12 11.23 18.41 -40.00
C MET A 12 10.48 19.15 -38.88
N GLY A 13 9.57 20.06 -39.20
CA GLY A 13 8.67 20.70 -38.22
C GLY A 13 7.82 19.68 -37.46
N ILE A 14 7.17 18.75 -38.17
CA ILE A 14 6.41 17.64 -37.56
C ILE A 14 7.32 16.78 -36.67
N LEU A 15 8.55 16.51 -37.11
CA LEU A 15 9.51 15.70 -36.36
C LEU A 15 9.96 16.36 -35.07
N HIS A 16 10.21 17.67 -35.10
CA HIS A 16 10.53 18.49 -33.92
C HIS A 16 9.36 18.52 -32.93
N ASP A 17 8.13 18.67 -33.42
CA ASP A 17 6.94 18.62 -32.57
C ASP A 17 6.75 17.23 -31.94
N ALA A 18 6.96 16.16 -32.71
CA ALA A 18 6.92 14.79 -32.21
C ALA A 18 8.02 14.53 -31.17
N ALA A 19 9.26 14.96 -31.42
CA ALA A 19 10.36 14.87 -30.47
C ALA A 19 10.05 15.62 -29.17
N ARG A 20 9.52 16.85 -29.27
CA ARG A 20 9.15 17.65 -28.10
C ARG A 20 8.09 16.96 -27.25
N GLN A 21 7.03 16.46 -27.88
CA GLN A 21 5.87 15.89 -27.19
C GLN A 21 6.11 14.47 -26.66
N GLN A 22 6.76 13.62 -27.46
CA GLN A 22 6.82 12.18 -27.20
C GLN A 22 8.18 11.71 -26.65
N VAL A 23 9.23 12.53 -26.73
CA VAL A 23 10.57 12.17 -26.26
C VAL A 23 11.08 13.14 -25.19
N LEU A 24 11.27 14.42 -25.54
CA LEU A 24 11.83 15.43 -24.63
C LEU A 24 10.92 15.74 -23.44
N GLY A 25 9.60 15.85 -23.66
CA GLY A 25 8.62 16.07 -22.60
C GLY A 25 8.62 14.96 -21.54
N PRO A 26 8.48 13.67 -21.93
CA PRO A 26 8.63 12.55 -21.02
C PRO A 26 9.99 12.53 -20.32
N LEU A 27 11.10 12.73 -21.03
CA LEU A 27 12.44 12.79 -20.42
C LEU A 27 12.53 13.85 -19.32
N SER A 28 12.16 15.09 -19.65
CA SER A 28 12.18 16.22 -18.71
C SER A 28 11.29 15.98 -17.49
N SER A 29 10.07 15.49 -17.70
CA SER A 29 9.14 15.19 -16.59
C SER A 29 9.60 14.05 -15.68
N HIS A 30 10.53 13.20 -16.15
CA HIS A 30 11.19 12.16 -15.35
C HIS A 30 12.62 12.56 -14.91
N GLY A 31 12.96 13.86 -14.97
CA GLY A 31 14.20 14.42 -14.43
C GLY A 31 15.44 14.18 -15.30
N TRP A 32 15.27 13.86 -16.59
CA TRP A 32 16.36 13.80 -17.55
C TRP A 32 16.60 15.18 -18.18
N ILE A 33 17.86 15.55 -18.34
CA ILE A 33 18.27 16.71 -19.14
C ILE A 33 18.47 16.20 -20.57
N ALA A 34 17.65 16.66 -21.51
CA ALA A 34 17.69 16.17 -22.88
C ALA A 34 17.60 17.30 -23.91
N SER A 35 18.29 17.13 -25.04
CA SER A 35 18.30 18.08 -26.15
C SER A 35 18.55 17.39 -27.48
N VAL A 36 18.06 17.99 -28.57
CA VAL A 36 18.46 17.60 -29.93
C VAL A 36 19.91 18.06 -30.13
N VAL A 37 20.80 17.12 -30.45
CA VAL A 37 22.24 17.36 -30.64
C VAL A 37 22.68 17.31 -32.10
N ASP A 38 21.85 16.72 -32.96
CA ASP A 38 22.09 16.62 -34.40
C ASP A 38 20.76 16.49 -35.15
N GLU A 39 20.72 16.99 -36.37
CA GLU A 39 19.57 16.89 -37.26
C GLU A 39 20.02 16.75 -38.72
N SER A 40 19.25 16.03 -39.53
CA SER A 40 19.52 15.86 -40.95
C SER A 40 18.26 16.06 -41.77
N GLU A 41 18.28 17.06 -42.64
CA GLU A 41 17.21 17.30 -43.62
C GLU A 41 17.19 16.22 -44.72
N ASP A 42 18.35 15.74 -45.16
CA ASP A 42 18.50 14.70 -46.19
C ASP A 42 18.07 13.31 -45.66
N GLY A 43 18.34 13.03 -44.39
CA GLY A 43 17.93 11.78 -43.73
C GLY A 43 16.59 11.86 -42.98
N GLU A 44 16.00 13.06 -42.90
CA GLU A 44 14.77 13.40 -42.16
C GLU A 44 14.75 12.80 -40.74
N TYR A 45 15.82 13.06 -39.97
CA TYR A 45 15.98 12.55 -38.61
C TYR A 45 16.49 13.60 -37.62
N LEU A 46 16.22 13.36 -36.34
CA LEU A 46 16.80 14.05 -35.18
C LEU A 46 17.57 13.05 -34.32
N VAL A 47 18.69 13.48 -33.72
CA VAL A 47 19.39 12.73 -32.66
C VAL A 47 19.22 13.49 -31.35
N ILE A 48 18.77 12.76 -30.33
CA ILE A 48 18.46 13.30 -29.01
C ILE A 48 19.37 12.61 -27.99
N ASP A 49 20.13 13.42 -27.26
CA ASP A 49 20.90 12.97 -26.11
C ASP A 49 20.13 13.27 -24.82
N ALA A 50 20.22 12.36 -23.85
CA ALA A 50 19.64 12.49 -22.53
C ALA A 50 20.65 12.12 -21.44
N GLU A 51 20.72 12.92 -20.38
CA GLU A 51 21.59 12.69 -19.23
C GLU A 51 20.82 12.80 -17.90
N LYS A 52 21.04 11.83 -17.00
CA LYS A 52 20.53 11.82 -15.63
C LYS A 52 21.52 11.09 -14.72
N SER A 53 21.91 11.73 -13.62
CA SER A 53 22.84 11.18 -12.62
C SER A 53 24.13 10.59 -13.21
N GLY A 54 24.68 11.24 -14.25
CA GLY A 54 25.90 10.83 -14.94
C GLY A 54 25.76 9.66 -15.94
N LYS A 55 24.56 9.08 -16.09
CA LYS A 55 24.27 8.16 -17.20
C LYS A 55 23.79 8.94 -18.41
N LYS A 56 24.27 8.53 -19.59
CA LYS A 56 23.95 9.13 -20.88
C LYS A 56 23.34 8.08 -21.81
N HIS A 57 22.26 8.46 -22.47
CA HIS A 57 21.66 7.69 -23.54
C HIS A 57 21.38 8.58 -24.74
N SER A 58 21.38 7.99 -25.93
CA SER A 58 21.16 8.69 -27.20
C SER A 58 20.17 7.88 -28.04
N VAL A 59 19.16 8.56 -28.58
CA VAL A 59 18.14 7.96 -29.46
C VAL A 59 17.99 8.79 -30.73
N ALA A 60 17.60 8.14 -31.82
CA ALA A 60 17.22 8.83 -33.04
C ALA A 60 15.71 8.81 -33.23
N LEU A 61 15.15 9.88 -33.80
CA LEU A 61 13.77 9.94 -34.25
C LEU A 61 13.76 10.27 -35.74
N MET A 62 13.25 9.35 -36.56
CA MET A 62 13.13 9.50 -38.02
C MET A 62 11.68 9.83 -38.40
N TYR A 63 11.49 10.60 -39.46
CA TYR A 63 10.15 10.93 -39.94
C TYR A 63 9.37 9.70 -40.41
N THR A 64 10.03 8.77 -41.11
CA THR A 64 9.38 7.54 -41.64
C THR A 64 10.31 6.33 -41.56
N SER A 65 9.74 5.13 -41.63
CA SER A 65 10.48 3.87 -41.74
C SER A 65 11.02 3.62 -43.16
N ALA A 66 10.45 4.28 -44.18
CA ALA A 66 10.84 4.12 -45.58
C ALA A 66 12.00 5.07 -45.97
N THR A 67 13.07 5.06 -45.16
CA THR A 67 14.27 5.87 -45.39
C THR A 67 15.43 5.00 -45.90
N ASP A 68 16.33 5.58 -46.68
CA ASP A 68 17.50 4.86 -47.21
C ASP A 68 18.35 4.26 -46.07
N ASN A 69 18.75 2.98 -46.23
CA ASN A 69 19.57 2.22 -45.30
C ASN A 69 20.88 2.92 -44.91
N ARG A 70 21.42 3.81 -45.76
CA ARG A 70 22.62 4.60 -45.44
C ARG A 70 22.44 5.41 -44.16
N HIS A 71 21.23 5.95 -43.90
CA HIS A 71 20.95 6.74 -42.70
C HIS A 71 20.81 5.85 -41.46
N TYR A 72 20.18 4.67 -41.60
CA TYR A 72 20.14 3.67 -40.53
C TYR A 72 21.53 3.24 -40.07
N ARG A 73 22.45 2.96 -41.00
CA ARG A 73 23.84 2.59 -40.67
C ARG A 73 24.62 3.74 -40.03
N HIS A 74 24.37 4.96 -40.48
CA HIS A 74 24.98 6.14 -39.84
C HIS A 74 24.54 6.29 -38.38
N LEU A 75 23.26 6.05 -38.10
CA LEU A 75 22.69 6.14 -36.76
C LEU A 75 23.10 4.99 -35.83
N GLU A 76 23.27 3.76 -36.35
CA GLU A 76 23.63 2.57 -35.55
C GLU A 76 24.84 2.80 -34.63
N SER A 77 25.86 3.52 -35.11
CA SER A 77 27.07 3.79 -34.33
C SER A 77 26.92 4.87 -33.25
N ARG A 78 25.78 5.56 -33.20
CA ARG A 78 25.58 6.79 -32.41
C ARG A 78 24.45 6.71 -31.40
N VAL A 79 23.46 5.84 -31.63
CA VAL A 79 22.26 5.75 -30.80
C VAL A 79 21.99 4.33 -30.36
N SER A 80 21.41 4.19 -29.17
CA SER A 80 21.01 2.89 -28.63
C SER A 80 19.67 2.40 -29.18
N HIS A 81 18.86 3.30 -29.75
CA HIS A 81 17.53 2.98 -30.30
C HIS A 81 17.13 3.97 -31.39
N ILE A 82 16.43 3.50 -32.42
CA ILE A 82 15.90 4.32 -33.51
C ILE A 82 14.37 4.27 -33.49
N PHE A 83 13.73 5.43 -33.43
CA PHE A 83 12.29 5.56 -33.48
C PHE A 83 11.83 6.11 -34.82
N THR A 84 10.63 5.72 -35.26
CA THR A 84 9.97 6.32 -36.43
C THR A 84 8.69 7.04 -36.03
N ASN A 85 8.43 8.20 -36.61
CA ASN A 85 7.20 8.97 -36.40
C ASN A 85 6.04 8.43 -37.25
N GLY A 86 5.59 7.21 -36.93
CA GLY A 86 4.51 6.53 -37.65
C GLY A 86 4.55 5.01 -37.45
N GLN A 87 3.66 4.30 -38.16
CA GLN A 87 3.67 2.84 -38.15
C GLN A 87 4.88 2.30 -38.92
N LEU A 88 5.41 1.18 -38.43
CA LEU A 88 6.50 0.46 -39.06
C LEU A 88 5.97 -0.23 -40.32
N TYR A 89 6.61 0.02 -41.47
CA TYR A 89 6.27 -0.60 -42.75
C TYR A 89 7.53 -1.14 -43.41
N HIS A 90 7.60 -2.46 -43.61
CA HIS A 90 8.76 -3.13 -44.22
C HIS A 90 10.12 -2.72 -43.61
N VAL A 91 10.17 -2.49 -42.30
CA VAL A 91 11.39 -2.00 -41.61
C VAL A 91 12.58 -2.91 -41.85
N GLU A 92 12.38 -4.23 -41.90
CA GLU A 92 13.43 -5.21 -42.19
C GLU A 92 14.08 -5.00 -43.56
N ASP A 93 13.37 -4.37 -44.52
CA ASP A 93 13.88 -4.07 -45.84
C ASP A 93 14.71 -2.77 -45.90
N TYR A 94 14.35 -1.78 -45.08
CA TYR A 94 15.01 -0.48 -45.03
C TYR A 94 16.16 -0.43 -44.00
N ALA A 95 16.01 -1.09 -42.86
CA ALA A 95 16.99 -1.19 -41.78
C ALA A 95 17.86 -2.46 -41.90
N ARG A 96 18.15 -2.91 -43.12
CA ARG A 96 18.96 -4.12 -43.35
C ARG A 96 20.36 -4.01 -42.76
N GLY A 97 20.74 -5.00 -41.96
CA GLY A 97 22.09 -5.18 -41.47
C GLY A 97 22.47 -4.32 -40.26
N ILE A 98 21.52 -3.63 -39.63
CA ILE A 98 21.74 -2.99 -38.32
C ILE A 98 21.26 -3.88 -37.18
N THR A 99 21.89 -3.73 -36.02
CA THR A 99 21.56 -4.41 -34.76
C THR A 99 20.78 -3.53 -33.79
N THR A 100 20.86 -2.20 -33.97
CA THR A 100 20.11 -1.23 -33.18
C THR A 100 18.60 -1.44 -33.38
N PRO A 101 17.79 -1.56 -32.32
CA PRO A 101 16.35 -1.75 -32.46
C PRO A 101 15.68 -0.56 -33.13
N VAL A 102 14.66 -0.85 -33.97
CA VAL A 102 13.82 0.15 -34.64
C VAL A 102 12.36 -0.05 -34.22
N SER A 103 11.72 0.98 -33.67
CA SER A 103 10.32 0.92 -33.24
C SER A 103 9.54 2.21 -33.50
N SER A 104 8.23 2.22 -33.24
CA SER A 104 7.44 3.45 -33.32
C SER A 104 7.82 4.37 -32.18
N VAL A 105 7.76 5.69 -32.38
CA VAL A 105 7.96 6.69 -31.31
C VAL A 105 6.97 6.50 -30.15
N GLY A 106 5.81 5.89 -30.40
CA GLY A 106 4.86 5.50 -29.35
C GLY A 106 5.43 4.48 -28.35
N ASP A 107 6.50 3.77 -28.71
CA ASP A 107 7.21 2.80 -27.86
C ASP A 107 8.38 3.44 -27.09
N PHE A 108 8.52 4.77 -27.11
CA PHE A 108 9.59 5.46 -26.38
C PHE A 108 9.46 5.31 -24.86
N PHE A 109 8.24 5.37 -24.31
CA PHE A 109 8.05 5.35 -22.86
C PHE A 109 8.48 4.02 -22.21
N PRO A 110 8.21 2.83 -22.80
CA PRO A 110 8.87 1.59 -22.37
C PRO A 110 10.39 1.70 -22.24
N LEU A 111 11.08 2.28 -23.22
CA LEU A 111 12.54 2.49 -23.16
C LEU A 111 12.93 3.45 -22.03
N LEU A 112 12.17 4.52 -21.81
CA LEU A 112 12.38 5.44 -20.68
C LEU A 112 12.25 4.73 -19.33
N VAL A 113 11.29 3.80 -19.19
CA VAL A 113 11.13 2.97 -17.99
C VAL A 113 12.36 2.08 -17.78
N GLU A 114 12.92 1.50 -18.85
CA GLU A 114 14.14 0.70 -18.78
C GLU A 114 15.33 1.53 -18.27
N TRP A 115 15.60 2.70 -18.89
CA TRP A 115 16.70 3.59 -18.47
C TRP A 115 16.58 4.02 -17.00
N ASN A 116 15.36 4.35 -16.58
CA ASN A 116 15.07 4.71 -15.20
C ASN A 116 15.26 3.54 -14.23
N SER A 117 14.90 2.31 -14.65
CA SER A 117 15.14 1.09 -13.87
C SER A 117 16.62 0.80 -13.67
N GLU A 118 17.48 1.20 -14.60
CA GLU A 118 18.93 1.04 -14.42
C GLU A 118 19.53 2.01 -13.39
N LEU A 119 18.89 3.17 -13.18
CA LEU A 119 19.30 4.17 -12.18
C LEU A 119 18.76 3.85 -10.79
N ALA A 120 17.52 3.35 -10.75
CA ALA A 120 16.83 2.99 -9.52
C ALA A 120 16.28 1.56 -9.65
N PRO A 121 17.11 0.53 -9.39
CA PRO A 121 16.70 -0.87 -9.56
C PRO A 121 15.57 -1.23 -8.60
N ALA A 122 14.81 -2.25 -9.00
CA ALA A 122 13.65 -2.71 -8.23
C ALA A 122 14.02 -3.10 -6.80
N LYS A 123 13.29 -2.55 -5.83
CA LYS A 123 13.42 -2.96 -4.42
C LYS A 123 12.88 -4.38 -4.24
N PRO A 124 13.55 -5.24 -3.46
CA PRO A 124 13.05 -6.58 -3.18
C PRO A 124 11.68 -6.50 -2.48
N ARG A 125 10.69 -7.22 -3.02
CA ARG A 125 9.31 -7.18 -2.52
C ARG A 125 9.18 -8.08 -1.29
N LYS A 126 8.73 -7.54 -0.16
CA LYS A 126 8.14 -8.38 0.90
C LYS A 126 6.86 -9.03 0.35
N LYS A 127 6.63 -10.31 0.63
CA LYS A 127 5.38 -10.98 0.23
C LYS A 127 4.20 -10.30 0.91
N ASN A 128 3.59 -9.32 0.24
CA ASN A 128 2.36 -8.72 0.71
C ASN A 128 1.25 -9.77 0.56
N ALA A 129 0.58 -10.07 1.66
CA ALA A 129 -0.55 -10.98 1.72
C ALA A 129 -1.84 -10.36 1.12
N ASN A 130 -1.72 -9.51 0.09
CA ASN A 130 -2.89 -9.16 -0.70
C ASN A 130 -3.39 -10.45 -1.33
N SER A 131 -4.50 -10.97 -0.81
CA SER A 131 -5.02 -12.24 -1.29
C SER A 131 -5.35 -12.09 -2.78
N THR A 132 -4.60 -12.80 -3.62
CA THR A 132 -4.96 -13.04 -5.03
C THR A 132 -6.12 -14.04 -5.14
N GLY A 133 -6.83 -14.27 -4.03
CA GLY A 133 -7.90 -15.24 -3.90
C GLY A 133 -9.14 -14.83 -4.68
N ALA A 134 -10.07 -15.77 -4.79
CA ALA A 134 -11.38 -15.52 -5.37
C ALA A 134 -12.06 -14.32 -4.68
N ILE A 135 -12.89 -13.59 -5.43
CA ILE A 135 -13.65 -12.46 -4.88
C ILE A 135 -14.97 -13.00 -4.32
N LEU A 136 -15.12 -12.93 -3.00
CA LEU A 136 -16.37 -13.14 -2.29
C LEU A 136 -17.20 -11.85 -2.37
N ARG A 137 -18.32 -11.90 -3.09
CA ARG A 137 -19.26 -10.77 -3.21
C ARG A 137 -20.39 -10.91 -2.19
N ILE A 138 -20.62 -9.86 -1.41
CA ILE A 138 -21.72 -9.76 -0.45
C ILE A 138 -22.58 -8.55 -0.85
N VAL A 139 -23.73 -8.83 -1.46
CA VAL A 139 -24.73 -7.81 -1.81
C VAL A 139 -25.85 -7.86 -0.77
N SER A 140 -26.03 -6.79 0.01
CA SER A 140 -27.00 -6.76 1.12
C SER A 140 -27.34 -5.32 1.49
N GLU A 141 -28.59 -5.06 1.90
CA GLU A 141 -28.99 -3.78 2.50
C GLU A 141 -28.25 -3.49 3.81
N ASN A 142 -27.84 -4.55 4.50
CA ASN A 142 -26.93 -4.49 5.64
C ASN A 142 -25.67 -5.33 5.34
N PRO A 143 -24.63 -4.73 4.74
CA PRO A 143 -23.38 -5.43 4.42
C PRO A 143 -22.70 -6.05 5.64
N LEU A 144 -22.73 -5.38 6.79
CA LEU A 144 -22.10 -5.85 8.02
C LEU A 144 -22.75 -7.14 8.52
N ALA A 145 -24.08 -7.23 8.49
CA ALA A 145 -24.80 -8.47 8.80
C ALA A 145 -24.41 -9.61 7.83
N GLY A 146 -24.22 -9.29 6.54
CA GLY A 146 -23.73 -10.25 5.55
C GLY A 146 -22.32 -10.76 5.84
N ILE A 147 -21.40 -9.86 6.22
CA ILE A 147 -20.03 -10.21 6.65
C ILE A 147 -20.08 -11.13 7.87
N TRP A 148 -20.84 -10.77 8.91
CA TRP A 148 -20.99 -11.59 10.10
C TRP A 148 -21.65 -12.93 9.81
N SER A 149 -22.61 -13.00 8.90
CA SER A 149 -23.20 -14.28 8.47
C SER A 149 -22.12 -15.22 7.90
N ARG A 150 -21.18 -14.69 7.11
CA ARG A 150 -20.05 -15.45 6.57
C ARG A 150 -19.05 -15.86 7.65
N LEU A 151 -18.67 -14.96 8.55
CA LEU A 151 -17.81 -15.29 9.68
C LEU A 151 -18.44 -16.37 10.58
N ASN A 152 -19.72 -16.22 10.94
CA ASN A 152 -20.42 -17.14 11.84
C ASN A 152 -20.61 -18.55 11.24
N GLN A 153 -20.54 -18.72 9.92
CA GLN A 153 -20.53 -20.06 9.32
C GLN A 153 -19.34 -20.88 9.82
N PHE A 154 -18.20 -20.24 10.04
CA PHE A 154 -16.99 -20.90 10.56
C PHE A 154 -17.02 -21.11 12.08
N SER A 155 -18.07 -20.66 12.79
CA SER A 155 -18.35 -21.11 14.16
C SER A 155 -18.82 -22.57 14.23
N SER A 156 -19.10 -23.20 13.08
CA SER A 156 -19.27 -24.64 12.96
C SER A 156 -17.92 -25.32 12.71
N SER A 157 -17.54 -26.27 13.58
CA SER A 157 -16.30 -27.04 13.43
C SER A 157 -16.19 -27.76 12.07
N GLU A 158 -17.31 -28.26 11.53
CA GLU A 158 -17.35 -28.92 10.22
C GLU A 158 -17.06 -27.95 9.07
N ILE A 159 -17.55 -26.72 9.14
CA ILE A 159 -17.28 -25.70 8.12
C ILE A 159 -15.87 -25.12 8.30
N ALA A 160 -15.40 -24.94 9.53
CA ALA A 160 -14.02 -24.55 9.83
C ALA A 160 -13.01 -25.60 9.34
N LYS A 161 -13.33 -26.89 9.47
CA LYS A 161 -12.52 -27.98 8.89
C LYS A 161 -12.37 -27.85 7.39
N LYS A 162 -13.46 -27.56 6.66
CA LYS A 162 -13.42 -27.31 5.21
C LYS A 162 -12.56 -26.10 4.87
N LEU A 163 -12.63 -25.03 5.68
CA LEU A 163 -11.78 -23.85 5.52
C LEU A 163 -10.29 -24.22 5.66
N VAL A 164 -9.91 -24.92 6.73
CA VAL A 164 -8.51 -25.32 6.97
C VAL A 164 -7.98 -26.18 5.83
N LEU A 165 -8.75 -27.17 5.38
CA LEU A 165 -8.37 -28.04 4.26
C LEU A 165 -8.22 -27.24 2.95
N LYS A 166 -9.16 -26.32 2.65
CA LYS A 166 -9.08 -25.45 1.47
C LYS A 166 -7.87 -24.54 1.52
N ARG A 167 -7.52 -24.00 2.69
CA ARG A 167 -6.32 -23.16 2.88
C ARG A 167 -5.05 -23.99 2.70
N ALA A 168 -5.01 -25.20 3.25
CA ALA A 168 -3.87 -26.10 3.14
C ALA A 168 -3.61 -26.51 1.68
N ASP A 169 -4.66 -26.87 0.94
CA ASP A 169 -4.58 -27.18 -0.49
C ASP A 169 -4.05 -25.99 -1.30
N LYS A 170 -4.61 -24.79 -1.07
CA LYS A 170 -4.17 -23.55 -1.73
C LYS A 170 -2.69 -23.22 -1.49
N ASP A 171 -2.21 -23.44 -0.26
CA ASP A 171 -0.85 -23.10 0.15
C ASP A 171 0.13 -24.27 -0.04
N GLY A 172 -0.34 -25.42 -0.57
CA GLY A 172 0.48 -26.63 -0.78
C GLY A 172 0.97 -27.27 0.52
N ALA A 173 0.27 -27.03 1.63
CA ALA A 173 0.64 -27.53 2.95
C ALA A 173 -0.05 -28.87 3.25
N VAL A 174 0.70 -29.80 3.86
CA VAL A 174 0.16 -31.08 4.34
C VAL A 174 -0.08 -30.97 5.84
N LEU A 175 -1.33 -31.18 6.26
CA LEU A 175 -1.73 -31.16 7.66
C LEU A 175 -2.22 -32.55 8.07
N ALA A 176 -1.89 -32.98 9.29
CA ALA A 176 -2.43 -34.20 9.87
C ALA A 176 -3.92 -34.01 10.24
N ASP A 177 -4.72 -35.08 10.17
CA ASP A 177 -6.17 -35.02 10.47
C ASP A 177 -6.45 -34.45 11.87
N GLU A 178 -5.64 -34.81 12.87
CA GLU A 178 -5.74 -34.30 14.23
C GLU A 178 -5.50 -32.78 14.29
N GLN A 179 -4.49 -32.29 13.56
CA GLN A 179 -4.19 -30.86 13.48
C GLN A 179 -5.33 -30.10 12.77
N VAL A 180 -5.91 -30.68 11.73
CA VAL A 180 -7.07 -30.10 11.03
C VAL A 180 -8.27 -29.98 11.98
N LEU A 181 -8.56 -31.02 12.76
CA LEU A 181 -9.66 -31.01 13.74
C LEU A 181 -9.42 -29.99 14.86
N SER A 182 -8.18 -29.91 15.35
CA SER A 182 -7.81 -28.98 16.41
C SER A 182 -7.90 -27.52 15.95
N LYS A 183 -7.29 -27.18 14.81
CA LYS A 183 -7.43 -25.85 14.18
C LYS A 183 -8.90 -25.50 13.94
N ALA A 184 -9.69 -26.42 13.40
CA ALA A 184 -11.12 -26.19 13.13
C ALA A 184 -11.92 -25.86 14.39
N SER A 185 -11.65 -26.58 15.49
CA SER A 185 -12.30 -26.34 16.78
C SER A 185 -11.89 -25.00 17.38
N GLY A 186 -10.60 -24.65 17.30
CA GLY A 186 -10.10 -23.35 17.74
C GLY A 186 -10.67 -22.18 16.94
N ILE A 187 -10.77 -22.30 15.60
CA ILE A 187 -11.41 -21.29 14.73
C ILE A 187 -12.87 -21.10 15.13
N ALA A 188 -13.59 -22.20 15.32
CA ALA A 188 -15.01 -22.16 15.66
C ALA A 188 -15.24 -21.45 17.00
N PHE A 189 -14.43 -21.77 18.01
CA PHE A 189 -14.44 -21.11 19.31
C PHE A 189 -14.10 -19.62 19.22
N ALA A 190 -13.00 -19.28 18.55
CA ALA A 190 -12.52 -17.90 18.42
C ALA A 190 -13.54 -17.01 17.69
N LEU A 191 -14.18 -17.52 16.64
CA LEU A 191 -15.21 -16.78 15.91
C LEU A 191 -16.53 -16.68 16.67
N GLY A 192 -16.90 -17.70 17.46
CA GLY A 192 -18.03 -17.60 18.39
C GLY A 192 -17.84 -16.46 19.38
N ASN A 193 -16.68 -16.43 20.07
CA ASN A 193 -16.34 -15.36 21.01
C ASN A 193 -16.31 -13.98 20.35
N ALA A 194 -15.69 -13.87 19.17
CA ALA A 194 -15.65 -12.63 18.41
C ALA A 194 -17.06 -12.11 18.11
N ALA A 195 -17.96 -12.99 17.66
CA ALA A 195 -19.33 -12.63 17.34
C ALA A 195 -20.11 -12.14 18.57
N ASP A 196 -19.95 -12.78 19.73
CA ASP A 196 -20.62 -12.37 20.97
C ASP A 196 -20.20 -10.97 21.40
N TYR A 197 -18.89 -10.69 21.36
CA TYR A 197 -18.38 -9.35 21.69
C TYR A 197 -18.85 -8.28 20.71
N TYR A 198 -18.72 -8.50 19.40
CA TYR A 198 -19.05 -7.48 18.40
C TYR A 198 -20.55 -7.23 18.25
N LYS A 199 -21.40 -8.26 18.38
CA LYS A 199 -22.86 -8.06 18.29
C LYS A 199 -23.43 -7.31 19.49
N GLY A 200 -22.83 -7.49 20.67
CA GLY A 200 -23.21 -6.77 21.88
C GLY A 200 -22.73 -5.31 21.90
N ALA A 201 -21.51 -5.06 21.42
CA ALA A 201 -20.80 -3.78 21.56
C ALA A 201 -21.63 -2.51 21.23
N PRO A 202 -22.42 -2.45 20.14
CA PRO A 202 -23.21 -1.25 19.81
C PRO A 202 -24.29 -0.88 20.84
N TYR A 203 -24.71 -1.84 21.67
CA TYR A 203 -25.78 -1.67 22.67
C TYR A 203 -25.23 -1.46 24.09
N GLU A 204 -23.90 -1.43 24.25
CA GLU A 204 -23.24 -1.28 25.53
C GLU A 204 -22.87 0.18 25.83
N SER A 205 -22.55 0.46 27.11
CA SER A 205 -21.91 1.73 27.46
C SER A 205 -20.54 1.84 26.78
N LEU A 206 -20.07 3.07 26.55
CA LEU A 206 -18.84 3.32 25.81
C LEU A 206 -17.63 2.54 26.36
N ASN A 207 -17.47 2.46 27.68
CA ASN A 207 -16.39 1.71 28.33
C ASN A 207 -16.47 0.22 28.01
N LYS A 208 -17.67 -0.35 28.07
CA LYS A 208 -17.90 -1.77 27.77
C LYS A 208 -17.71 -2.04 26.29
N ARG A 209 -18.23 -1.17 25.43
CA ARG A 209 -18.03 -1.19 23.98
C ARG A 209 -16.55 -1.27 23.60
N VAL A 210 -15.70 -0.43 24.20
CA VAL A 210 -14.23 -0.48 24.00
C VAL A 210 -13.66 -1.85 24.36
N LEU A 211 -14.07 -2.42 25.50
CA LEU A 211 -13.59 -3.73 25.96
C LEU A 211 -14.07 -4.85 25.04
N SER A 212 -15.34 -4.84 24.66
CA SER A 212 -15.93 -5.81 23.75
C SER A 212 -15.21 -5.79 22.41
N LEU A 213 -14.97 -4.62 21.82
CA LEU A 213 -14.23 -4.52 20.56
C LEU A 213 -12.77 -4.98 20.70
N TYR A 214 -12.09 -4.66 21.80
CA TYR A 214 -10.74 -5.14 22.05
C TYR A 214 -10.67 -6.68 22.09
N TYR A 215 -11.48 -7.32 22.93
CA TYR A 215 -11.48 -8.78 23.09
C TYR A 215 -12.06 -9.51 21.86
N GLY A 216 -13.03 -8.91 21.19
CA GLY A 216 -13.54 -9.39 19.91
C GLY A 216 -12.45 -9.38 18.83
N THR A 217 -11.72 -8.27 18.69
CA THR A 217 -10.62 -8.13 17.72
C THR A 217 -9.50 -9.13 18.01
N LEU A 218 -9.15 -9.32 19.29
CA LEU A 218 -8.18 -10.33 19.70
C LEU A 218 -8.63 -11.75 19.30
N SER A 219 -9.92 -12.06 19.48
CA SER A 219 -10.49 -13.34 19.08
C SER A 219 -10.50 -13.53 17.55
N LEU A 220 -10.75 -12.47 16.78
CA LEU A 220 -10.61 -12.50 15.32
C LEU A 220 -9.15 -12.75 14.89
N ALA A 221 -8.17 -12.17 15.58
CA ALA A 221 -6.76 -12.42 15.32
C ALA A 221 -6.34 -13.87 15.63
N PHE A 222 -6.92 -14.49 16.66
CA PHE A 222 -6.72 -15.94 16.91
C PHE A 222 -7.27 -16.79 15.77
N ALA A 223 -8.48 -16.50 15.32
CA ALA A 223 -9.10 -17.22 14.19
C ALA A 223 -8.27 -17.10 12.91
N GLU A 224 -7.69 -15.93 12.65
CA GLU A 224 -6.77 -15.70 11.53
C GLU A 224 -5.52 -16.58 11.60
N MET A 225 -4.85 -16.60 12.74
CA MET A 225 -3.64 -17.41 12.93
C MET A 225 -3.94 -18.91 12.81
N LEU A 226 -5.07 -19.39 13.35
CA LEU A 226 -5.47 -20.80 13.25
C LEU A 226 -5.89 -21.21 11.85
N ALA A 227 -6.54 -20.32 11.10
CA ALA A 227 -6.97 -20.58 9.73
C ALA A 227 -5.79 -20.69 8.74
N ALA A 228 -4.63 -20.15 9.09
CA ALA A 228 -3.43 -20.30 8.28
C ALA A 228 -2.81 -21.69 8.44
N PRO A 229 -2.45 -22.38 7.34
CA PRO A 229 -1.85 -23.71 7.41
C PRO A 229 -0.52 -23.73 8.17
N ASN A 230 0.29 -22.68 8.01
CA ASN A 230 1.56 -22.47 8.68
C ASN A 230 1.46 -21.73 10.03
N GLY A 231 0.25 -21.42 10.50
CA GLY A 231 0.03 -20.84 11.82
C GLY A 231 -0.03 -21.90 12.93
N PRO A 232 -0.34 -21.49 14.17
CA PRO A 232 -0.39 -22.35 15.36
C PRO A 232 -1.25 -23.60 15.15
N SER A 233 -0.83 -24.70 15.76
CA SER A 233 -1.46 -26.01 15.58
C SER A 233 -2.82 -26.11 16.27
N ASP A 234 -3.01 -25.36 17.35
CA ASP A 234 -4.20 -25.40 18.19
C ASP A 234 -4.38 -24.13 19.02
N LEU A 235 -5.47 -24.10 19.79
CA LEU A 235 -5.81 -22.99 20.68
C LEU A 235 -4.85 -22.90 21.88
N ASP A 236 -4.32 -24.01 22.38
CA ASP A 236 -3.42 -24.03 23.54
C ASP A 236 -2.09 -23.34 23.23
N GLU A 237 -1.56 -23.53 22.02
CA GLU A 237 -0.37 -22.83 21.53
C GLU A 237 -0.61 -21.31 21.49
N LEU A 238 -1.77 -20.87 20.98
CA LEU A 238 -2.15 -19.46 20.94
C LEU A 238 -2.34 -18.86 22.34
N GLU A 239 -3.06 -19.57 23.22
CA GLU A 239 -3.22 -19.15 24.60
C GLU A 239 -1.88 -19.10 25.33
N GLY A 240 -0.95 -20.00 24.99
CA GLY A 240 0.45 -19.96 25.40
C GLY A 240 1.12 -18.62 25.12
N MET A 241 0.87 -18.03 23.95
CA MET A 241 1.40 -16.70 23.58
C MET A 241 0.81 -15.60 24.46
N THR A 242 -0.45 -15.72 24.87
CA THR A 242 -1.13 -14.72 25.74
C THR A 242 -0.74 -14.82 27.21
N LYS A 243 -0.28 -15.98 27.68
CA LYS A 243 0.20 -16.18 29.08
C LYS A 243 1.37 -15.27 29.44
N GLN A 244 2.17 -14.88 28.44
CA GLN A 244 3.26 -13.90 28.60
C GLN A 244 2.78 -12.43 28.53
N GLY A 245 1.47 -12.20 28.45
CA GLY A 245 0.83 -10.91 28.25
C GLY A 245 0.47 -10.65 26.79
N HIS A 246 -0.13 -9.48 26.53
CA HIS A 246 -0.55 -9.10 25.18
C HIS A 246 0.57 -8.54 24.31
N GLY A 247 1.76 -8.31 24.85
CA GLY A 247 2.92 -7.77 24.12
C GLY A 247 2.85 -6.29 23.78
N LEU A 248 2.00 -5.56 24.49
CA LEU A 248 1.86 -4.11 24.41
C LEU A 248 1.92 -3.50 25.81
N PHE A 249 2.34 -2.24 25.92
CA PHE A 249 2.24 -1.45 27.13
C PHE A 249 1.67 -0.07 26.83
N ALA A 250 1.07 0.56 27.84
CA ALA A 250 0.59 1.93 27.76
C ALA A 250 1.07 2.73 28.98
N LEU A 251 1.42 3.99 28.75
CA LEU A 251 1.85 4.94 29.78
C LEU A 251 0.98 6.19 29.73
N SER A 252 0.58 6.68 30.90
CA SER A 252 -0.20 7.91 31.03
C SER A 252 0.50 9.11 30.42
N SER A 253 -0.29 10.08 29.96
CA SER A 253 0.22 11.39 29.54
C SER A 253 0.89 12.13 30.70
N VAL A 254 2.06 12.70 30.44
CA VAL A 254 2.82 13.54 31.40
C VAL A 254 2.55 15.03 31.15
N THR A 255 2.20 15.40 29.92
CA THR A 255 1.92 16.78 29.50
C THR A 255 0.51 17.24 29.88
N GLY A 256 -0.38 16.30 30.23
CA GLY A 256 -1.78 16.61 30.47
C GLY A 256 -2.62 16.71 29.21
N HIS A 257 -2.10 16.27 28.05
CA HIS A 257 -2.84 16.11 26.80
C HIS A 257 -3.13 14.64 26.50
N PHE A 258 -4.33 14.33 26.01
CA PHE A 258 -4.74 12.97 25.67
C PHE A 258 -3.85 12.33 24.59
N GLY A 259 -3.52 13.09 23.54
CA GLY A 259 -2.71 12.62 22.40
C GLY A 259 -1.33 12.07 22.78
N ASP A 260 -0.79 12.51 23.92
CA ASP A 260 0.54 12.14 24.41
C ASP A 260 0.57 10.82 25.18
N LEU A 261 -0.57 10.17 25.43
CA LEU A 261 -0.61 8.82 25.99
C LEU A 261 0.24 7.89 25.13
N LYS A 262 1.28 7.30 25.72
CA LYS A 262 2.23 6.47 24.97
C LYS A 262 1.79 5.03 24.94
N VAL A 263 1.90 4.39 23.79
CA VAL A 263 1.65 2.97 23.56
C VAL A 263 2.92 2.39 22.95
N GLY A 264 3.37 1.25 23.45
CA GLY A 264 4.58 0.61 22.93
C GLY A 264 4.47 -0.90 22.85
N VAL A 265 5.38 -1.49 22.07
CA VAL A 265 5.46 -2.92 21.81
C VAL A 265 6.48 -3.60 22.71
N LEU A 266 6.32 -4.91 22.91
CA LEU A 266 7.26 -5.75 23.64
C LEU A 266 7.65 -6.96 22.79
N ALA A 267 8.85 -7.50 23.03
CA ALA A 267 9.35 -8.69 22.33
C ALA A 267 8.61 -9.99 22.70
N THR A 268 7.80 -9.99 23.75
CA THR A 268 7.08 -11.17 24.26
C THR A 268 5.59 -10.89 24.37
N GLY A 269 4.76 -11.94 24.26
CA GLY A 269 3.29 -11.85 24.34
C GLY A 269 2.62 -12.03 22.98
N PHE A 270 1.29 -11.88 22.93
CA PHE A 270 0.53 -12.14 21.71
C PHE A 270 0.92 -11.24 20.51
N TYR A 271 0.95 -9.92 20.71
CA TYR A 271 1.18 -8.95 19.63
C TYR A 271 2.44 -9.20 18.79
N PRO A 272 3.66 -9.36 19.37
CA PRO A 272 4.86 -9.66 18.57
C PRO A 272 4.78 -11.00 17.83
N ASN A 273 4.18 -12.03 18.44
CA ASN A 273 4.02 -13.32 17.79
C ASN A 273 3.08 -13.22 16.58
N TRP A 274 1.97 -12.47 16.72
CA TRP A 274 1.06 -12.21 15.62
C TRP A 274 1.73 -11.40 14.50
N VAL A 275 2.43 -10.31 14.84
CA VAL A 275 3.17 -9.49 13.87
C VAL A 275 4.25 -10.29 13.13
N ASN A 276 5.00 -11.12 13.84
CA ASN A 276 5.99 -12.01 13.24
C ASN A 276 5.35 -13.07 12.33
N PHE A 277 4.19 -13.63 12.72
CA PHE A 277 3.39 -14.52 11.88
C PHE A 277 2.94 -13.84 10.57
N LEU A 278 2.68 -12.54 10.59
CA LEU A 278 2.39 -11.74 9.39
C LEU A 278 3.61 -11.40 8.53
N GLY A 279 4.81 -11.83 8.94
CA GLY A 279 6.05 -11.68 8.17
C GLY A 279 6.78 -10.35 8.42
N TYR A 280 6.46 -9.64 9.49
CA TYR A 280 7.15 -8.41 9.88
C TYR A 280 8.27 -8.70 10.89
N ASP A 281 9.33 -7.90 10.82
CA ASP A 281 10.45 -8.00 11.75
C ASP A 281 10.07 -7.45 13.14
N THR A 282 10.27 -8.27 14.16
CA THR A 282 10.03 -7.92 15.57
C THR A 282 11.32 -7.94 16.39
N GLY A 283 12.48 -8.19 15.77
CA GLY A 283 13.77 -8.34 16.45
C GLY A 283 14.23 -7.10 17.20
N PHE A 284 13.76 -5.92 16.79
CA PHE A 284 14.05 -4.65 17.45
C PHE A 284 13.12 -4.34 18.64
N TYR A 285 12.12 -5.17 18.91
CA TYR A 285 11.15 -4.89 19.96
C TYR A 285 11.80 -4.94 21.36
N PRO A 286 11.45 -4.02 22.26
CA PRO A 286 11.99 -3.98 23.61
C PRO A 286 11.64 -5.23 24.42
N LYS A 287 12.62 -5.82 25.12
CA LYS A 287 12.41 -6.99 26.00
C LYS A 287 11.72 -6.66 27.33
N ALA A 288 11.68 -5.39 27.71
CA ALA A 288 11.13 -4.96 28.99
C ALA A 288 10.31 -3.68 28.80
N LYS A 289 9.14 -3.64 29.46
CA LYS A 289 8.27 -2.46 29.46
C LYS A 289 8.96 -1.24 30.08
N ALA A 290 8.66 -0.08 29.51
CA ALA A 290 8.93 1.19 30.16
C ALA A 290 8.06 1.33 31.42
N LYS A 291 8.65 1.90 32.47
CA LYS A 291 7.96 2.22 33.73
C LYS A 291 7.50 3.68 33.76
N SER A 292 8.23 4.54 33.06
CA SER A 292 7.94 5.97 32.94
C SER A 292 8.13 6.43 31.50
N VAL A 293 7.56 7.59 31.14
CA VAL A 293 7.78 8.19 29.81
C VAL A 293 9.25 8.55 29.60
N GLY A 294 9.97 9.00 30.63
CA GLY A 294 11.40 9.30 30.54
C GLY A 294 12.29 8.07 30.26
N ASP A 295 11.80 6.85 30.51
CA ASP A 295 12.53 5.65 30.12
C ASP A 295 12.66 5.53 28.59
N LEU A 296 11.69 6.11 27.84
CA LEU A 296 11.60 6.04 26.38
C LEU A 296 12.69 6.86 25.68
N ASP A 297 13.35 7.79 26.38
CA ASP A 297 14.47 8.57 25.85
C ASP A 297 15.72 7.71 25.62
N ASN A 298 15.76 6.49 26.17
CA ASN A 298 16.83 5.52 25.92
C ASN A 298 16.63 4.84 24.54
N SER A 299 17.15 5.47 23.49
CA SER A 299 17.05 5.02 22.10
C SER A 299 17.70 3.65 21.82
N VAL A 300 18.63 3.20 22.68
CA VAL A 300 19.24 1.86 22.58
C VAL A 300 18.23 0.79 23.00
N LYS A 301 17.42 1.07 24.04
CA LYS A 301 16.43 0.13 24.57
C LYS A 301 15.07 0.23 23.86
N TYR A 302 14.65 1.44 23.53
CA TYR A 302 13.40 1.74 22.86
C TYR A 302 13.73 2.42 21.54
N GLN A 303 13.99 1.60 20.52
CA GLN A 303 14.29 2.07 19.18
C GLN A 303 13.10 2.84 18.58
N SER A 304 13.37 3.66 17.57
CA SER A 304 12.34 4.35 16.80
C SER A 304 11.24 3.37 16.34
N GLN A 305 9.98 3.82 16.37
CA GLN A 305 8.78 3.01 16.09
C GLN A 305 8.41 1.93 17.13
N SER A 306 9.23 1.66 18.16
CA SER A 306 8.82 0.72 19.23
C SER A 306 7.74 1.28 20.17
N PHE A 307 7.44 2.57 20.07
CA PHE A 307 6.34 3.24 20.76
C PHE A 307 5.82 4.44 19.95
N ALA A 308 4.59 4.85 20.23
CA ALA A 308 3.93 6.00 19.62
C ALA A 308 2.98 6.68 20.61
N GLY A 309 2.64 7.95 20.36
CA GLY A 309 1.50 8.59 21.03
C GLY A 309 0.17 8.06 20.48
N ILE A 310 -0.90 8.17 21.26
CA ILE A 310 -2.22 7.76 20.78
C ILE A 310 -2.68 8.63 19.59
N SER A 311 -2.32 9.91 19.52
CA SER A 311 -2.62 10.73 18.33
C SER A 311 -1.93 10.18 17.07
N VAL A 312 -0.68 9.75 17.18
CA VAL A 312 0.08 9.12 16.10
C VAL A 312 -0.53 7.78 15.68
N LEU A 313 -1.06 6.98 16.62
CA LEU A 313 -1.79 5.76 16.25
C LEU A 313 -3.08 6.09 15.49
N LEU A 314 -3.84 7.07 15.95
CA LEU A 314 -5.09 7.51 15.33
C LEU A 314 -4.85 8.12 13.95
N SER A 315 -3.68 8.71 13.71
CA SER A 315 -3.32 9.29 12.42
C SER A 315 -3.20 8.24 11.30
N ALA A 316 -3.08 6.96 11.66
CA ALA A 316 -3.10 5.82 10.74
C ALA A 316 -4.51 5.25 10.48
N VAL A 317 -5.59 5.93 10.89
CA VAL A 317 -6.99 5.57 10.59
C VAL A 317 -7.54 6.54 9.54
N PRO A 318 -7.50 6.22 8.24
CA PRO A 318 -7.87 7.15 7.19
C PRO A 318 -9.32 7.61 7.24
N GLU A 319 -10.22 6.78 7.80
CA GLU A 319 -11.64 7.08 7.96
C GLU A 319 -11.93 8.24 8.89
N LEU A 320 -10.97 8.62 9.75
CA LEU A 320 -11.12 9.81 10.55
C LEU A 320 -11.00 11.08 9.72
N GLY A 321 -10.27 11.06 8.59
CA GLY A 321 -10.15 12.18 7.67
C GLY A 321 -9.97 13.52 8.38
N ASP A 322 -10.84 14.47 8.06
CA ASP A 322 -10.82 15.83 8.62
C ASP A 322 -11.13 15.88 10.12
N LEU A 323 -11.85 14.90 10.67
CA LEU A 323 -12.11 14.83 12.11
C LEU A 323 -10.80 14.66 12.90
N PHE A 324 -9.83 13.91 12.34
CA PHE A 324 -8.52 13.78 12.96
C PHE A 324 -7.77 15.12 12.97
N THR A 325 -7.69 15.78 11.82
CA THR A 325 -6.94 17.05 11.68
C THR A 325 -7.57 18.18 12.47
N GLN A 326 -8.90 18.21 12.61
CA GLN A 326 -9.60 19.21 13.44
C GLN A 326 -9.29 19.07 14.95
N VAL A 327 -9.06 17.85 15.44
CA VAL A 327 -8.89 17.59 16.88
C VAL A 327 -7.41 17.59 17.31
N TYR A 328 -6.52 17.05 16.47
CA TYR A 328 -5.10 16.94 16.81
C TYR A 328 -4.21 17.93 16.06
N ASP A 329 -4.65 18.44 14.90
CA ASP A 329 -3.82 19.22 13.97
C ASP A 329 -2.45 18.57 13.68
N ASP A 330 -2.38 17.24 13.77
CA ASP A 330 -1.17 16.45 13.57
C ASP A 330 -1.05 15.96 12.10
N GLU A 331 0.11 15.40 11.75
CA GLU A 331 0.39 14.78 10.46
C GLU A 331 -0.31 13.40 10.33
N PRO A 332 -1.18 13.19 9.31
CA PRO A 332 -1.75 11.87 9.05
C PRO A 332 -0.67 10.86 8.65
N ALA A 333 -0.97 9.57 8.82
CA ALA A 333 -0.09 8.47 8.46
C ALA A 333 -0.66 7.66 7.29
N TRP A 334 -1.16 8.35 6.26
CA TRP A 334 -1.63 7.71 5.04
C TRP A 334 -1.59 8.64 3.82
N VAL A 335 -1.48 8.06 2.63
CA VAL A 335 -1.54 8.75 1.34
C VAL A 335 -2.50 8.04 0.39
N ILE A 336 -3.01 8.74 -0.63
CA ILE A 336 -3.91 8.17 -1.64
C ILE A 336 -3.11 7.89 -2.91
N PRO A 337 -2.86 6.62 -3.27
CA PRO A 337 -2.24 6.27 -4.54
C PRO A 337 -3.26 6.28 -5.69
N TYR A 338 -2.87 6.86 -6.82
CA TYR A 338 -3.62 6.82 -8.08
C TYR A 338 -2.66 6.66 -9.26
N ILE A 339 -3.16 6.15 -10.38
CA ILE A 339 -2.34 5.94 -11.58
C ILE A 339 -1.90 7.29 -12.17
N ASP A 340 -0.63 7.42 -12.57
CA ASP A 340 -0.21 8.53 -13.41
C ASP A 340 -0.75 8.27 -14.82
N ILE A 341 -1.87 8.91 -15.15
CA ILE A 341 -2.58 8.73 -16.43
C ILE A 341 -1.70 9.14 -17.61
N ALA A 342 -0.88 10.19 -17.47
CA ALA A 342 0.00 10.65 -18.54
C ALA A 342 1.05 9.58 -18.85
N SER A 343 1.71 9.07 -17.81
CA SER A 343 2.65 7.96 -17.92
C SER A 343 1.98 6.68 -18.45
N ARG A 344 0.75 6.38 -18.03
CA ARG A 344 0.02 5.17 -18.45
C ARG A 344 -0.38 5.22 -19.92
N HIS A 345 -0.85 6.37 -20.43
CA HIS A 345 -1.14 6.53 -21.84
C HIS A 345 0.13 6.38 -22.69
N ALA A 346 1.25 6.91 -22.22
CA ALA A 346 2.53 6.79 -22.89
C ALA A 346 3.05 5.33 -22.95
N GLN A 347 2.66 4.46 -22.01
CA GLN A 347 3.03 3.03 -22.00
C GLN A 347 2.29 2.16 -23.04
N GLY A 348 1.36 2.69 -23.84
CA GLY A 348 0.84 1.99 -25.03
C GLY A 348 0.07 0.69 -24.79
N GLY A 349 -0.64 0.53 -23.67
CA GLY A 349 -1.55 -0.61 -23.44
C GLY A 349 -0.87 -1.97 -23.13
N ALA A 350 0.46 -2.05 -23.15
CA ALA A 350 1.19 -3.23 -22.69
C ALA A 350 0.93 -3.51 -21.20
N ASN A 351 1.08 -4.78 -20.77
CA ASN A 351 1.16 -5.18 -19.36
C ASN A 351 2.60 -4.94 -18.88
N PRO A 352 2.89 -3.78 -18.27
CA PRO A 352 4.26 -3.43 -17.98
C PRO A 352 4.73 -4.14 -16.70
N SER A 353 6.03 -4.34 -16.54
CA SER A 353 6.62 -4.84 -15.28
C SER A 353 6.64 -3.77 -14.17
N SER A 354 6.43 -2.49 -14.54
CA SER A 354 6.35 -1.37 -13.61
C SER A 354 5.38 -0.29 -14.10
N SER A 355 4.84 0.49 -13.17
CA SER A 355 3.92 1.59 -13.49
C SER A 355 4.22 2.80 -12.63
N TYR A 356 4.08 3.99 -13.20
CA TYR A 356 4.12 5.22 -12.44
C TYR A 356 2.78 5.48 -11.78
N ILE A 357 2.83 5.82 -10.50
CA ILE A 357 1.70 6.27 -9.71
C ILE A 357 2.00 7.65 -9.13
N LEU A 358 0.94 8.30 -8.72
CA LEU A 358 0.96 9.51 -7.93
C LEU A 358 0.46 9.16 -6.52
N LEU A 359 1.13 9.70 -5.50
CA LEU A 359 0.78 9.60 -4.09
C LEU A 359 0.32 10.99 -3.65
N MET A 360 -0.96 11.14 -3.34
CA MET A 360 -1.51 12.41 -2.87
C MET A 360 -1.61 12.43 -1.36
N ASP A 361 -0.99 13.44 -0.75
CA ASP A 361 -1.23 13.87 0.63
C ASP A 361 -2.13 15.12 0.62
N ARG A 362 -3.40 14.95 1.01
CA ARG A 362 -4.34 16.08 1.11
C ARG A 362 -4.01 17.03 2.26
N SER A 363 -3.29 16.56 3.27
CA SER A 363 -2.99 17.35 4.47
C SER A 363 -1.84 18.34 4.27
N LYS A 364 -0.97 18.11 3.28
CA LYS A 364 0.26 18.88 3.02
C LYS A 364 1.23 18.85 4.21
N LYS A 365 1.22 17.76 4.97
CA LYS A 365 2.06 17.57 6.17
C LYS A 365 3.05 16.42 5.99
N ILE A 366 2.86 15.53 5.02
CA ILE A 366 3.71 14.36 4.79
C ILE A 366 4.87 14.73 3.88
N SER A 367 6.09 14.69 4.43
CA SER A 367 7.30 14.95 3.65
C SER A 367 7.70 13.80 2.71
N GLU A 368 8.36 14.13 1.59
CA GLU A 368 8.96 13.16 0.66
C GLU A 368 9.91 12.18 1.40
N ALA A 369 10.72 12.69 2.33
CA ALA A 369 11.64 11.90 3.12
C ALA A 369 10.92 10.83 3.95
N ARG A 370 9.75 11.14 4.52
CA ARG A 370 8.95 10.18 5.28
C ARG A 370 8.45 9.03 4.40
N ILE A 371 8.05 9.32 3.16
CA ILE A 371 7.65 8.29 2.19
C ILE A 371 8.86 7.47 1.73
N ALA A 372 10.00 8.12 1.48
CA ALA A 372 11.22 7.46 1.01
C ALA A 372 11.79 6.45 2.02
N LEU A 373 11.58 6.68 3.33
CA LEU A 373 11.98 5.77 4.41
C LEU A 373 11.14 4.48 4.47
N GLN A 374 10.02 4.41 3.75
CA GLN A 374 9.15 3.24 3.78
C GLN A 374 9.73 2.11 2.92
N ASP A 375 9.56 0.88 3.40
CA ASP A 375 9.94 -0.35 2.71
C ASP A 375 8.89 -0.76 1.64
N TRP A 376 8.33 0.23 0.96
CA TRP A 376 7.41 0.03 -0.15
C TRP A 376 8.20 -0.28 -1.43
N PRO A 377 7.61 -1.02 -2.40
CA PRO A 377 8.24 -1.30 -3.70
C PRO A 377 8.18 -0.07 -4.62
N LEU A 378 8.65 1.08 -4.11
CA LEU A 378 8.72 2.35 -4.80
C LEU A 378 10.16 2.69 -5.15
N ALA A 379 10.34 3.13 -6.40
CA ALA A 379 11.54 3.75 -6.92
C ALA A 379 11.20 5.16 -7.44
N GLU A 380 12.22 6.00 -7.60
CA GLU A 380 12.09 7.33 -8.25
C GLU A 380 11.00 8.21 -7.64
N LEU A 381 10.96 8.24 -6.31
CA LEU A 381 10.08 9.15 -5.60
C LEU A 381 10.53 10.59 -5.87
N THR A 382 9.62 11.43 -6.39
CA THR A 382 9.85 12.85 -6.62
C THR A 382 8.59 13.64 -6.36
N THR A 383 8.71 14.81 -5.74
CA THR A 383 7.61 15.78 -5.66
C THR A 383 7.25 16.33 -7.04
N VAL A 384 5.95 16.48 -7.32
CA VAL A 384 5.43 17.02 -8.58
C VAL A 384 4.50 18.19 -8.31
N GLU A 385 4.64 19.26 -9.08
CA GLU A 385 3.68 20.37 -9.05
C GLU A 385 2.31 19.87 -9.56
N SER A 386 1.29 20.02 -8.72
CA SER A 386 -0.10 19.72 -9.08
C SER A 386 -1.00 20.91 -8.80
N THR A 387 -2.05 21.04 -9.61
CA THR A 387 -3.17 21.96 -9.34
C THR A 387 -4.15 21.39 -8.31
N ASP A 388 -4.01 20.12 -7.97
CA ASP A 388 -4.87 19.44 -6.99
C ASP A 388 -4.63 19.98 -5.57
N ASP A 389 -5.64 19.90 -4.72
CA ASP A 389 -5.51 20.28 -3.31
C ASP A 389 -4.72 19.21 -2.54
N GLY A 390 -3.42 19.46 -2.35
CA GLY A 390 -2.52 18.57 -1.61
C GLY A 390 -1.07 18.68 -2.09
N GLU A 391 -0.19 17.90 -1.46
CA GLU A 391 1.13 17.59 -2.01
C GLU A 391 1.06 16.28 -2.80
N VAL A 392 1.72 16.24 -3.96
CA VAL A 392 1.70 15.08 -4.86
C VAL A 392 3.13 14.60 -5.11
N PHE A 393 3.33 13.30 -4.90
CA PHE A 393 4.60 12.63 -5.18
C PHE A 393 4.42 11.62 -6.30
N ARG A 394 5.26 11.67 -7.34
CA ARG A 394 5.35 10.61 -8.34
C ARG A 394 6.30 9.53 -7.85
N ALA A 395 5.93 8.27 -8.07
CA ALA A 395 6.81 7.14 -7.83
C ALA A 395 6.59 6.04 -8.88
N ARG A 396 7.65 5.29 -9.19
CA ARG A 396 7.57 4.06 -9.98
C ARG A 396 7.31 2.88 -9.05
N VAL A 397 6.27 2.11 -9.32
CA VAL A 397 5.93 0.87 -8.62
C VAL A 397 6.38 -0.31 -9.47
N ASP A 398 7.26 -1.14 -8.92
CA ASP A 398 7.65 -2.40 -9.56
C ASP A 398 6.65 -3.50 -9.21
N HIS A 399 6.08 -4.13 -10.24
CA HIS A 399 5.02 -5.14 -10.10
C HIS A 399 5.20 -6.33 -11.05
N GLN A 400 6.45 -6.67 -11.40
CA GLN A 400 6.76 -7.83 -12.23
C GLN A 400 6.12 -9.11 -11.69
N GLY A 401 5.44 -9.86 -12.58
CA GLY A 401 4.72 -11.08 -12.24
C GLY A 401 3.37 -10.86 -11.54
N LEU A 402 2.92 -9.61 -11.40
CA LEU A 402 1.58 -9.26 -10.92
C LEU A 402 0.70 -8.75 -12.06
N LYS A 403 -0.61 -8.67 -11.81
CA LYS A 403 -1.56 -8.16 -12.81
C LYS A 403 -1.54 -6.64 -12.88
N SER A 404 -1.28 -5.97 -11.75
CA SER A 404 -1.28 -4.52 -11.67
C SER A 404 -0.44 -4.00 -10.50
N TRP A 405 -0.11 -2.72 -10.54
CA TRP A 405 0.56 -2.02 -9.43
C TRP A 405 -0.23 -2.10 -8.11
N HIS A 406 -1.56 -2.19 -8.16
CA HIS A 406 -2.39 -2.34 -6.96
C HIS A 406 -2.06 -3.61 -6.19
N ASP A 407 -1.63 -4.67 -6.88
CA ASP A 407 -1.30 -5.94 -6.26
C ASP A 407 0.08 -5.89 -5.56
N ALA A 408 0.94 -4.94 -5.95
CA ALA A 408 2.27 -4.76 -5.35
C ALA A 408 2.21 -4.04 -4.01
N LEU A 409 1.15 -3.26 -3.77
CA LEU A 409 1.02 -2.35 -2.63
C LEU A 409 0.01 -2.86 -1.61
N LEU A 410 0.32 -2.74 -0.32
CA LEU A 410 -0.64 -3.06 0.75
C LEU A 410 -1.68 -1.94 0.88
N LEU A 411 -2.72 -2.02 0.05
CA LEU A 411 -3.76 -1.00 -0.03
C LEU A 411 -4.88 -1.27 0.97
N HIS A 412 -5.08 -0.33 1.89
CA HIS A 412 -6.26 -0.31 2.76
C HIS A 412 -7.48 0.11 1.95
N ARG A 413 -8.57 -0.66 2.11
CA ARG A 413 -9.84 -0.41 1.43
C ARG A 413 -10.95 -0.35 2.45
N SER A 414 -11.82 0.63 2.29
CA SER A 414 -12.87 0.92 3.26
C SER A 414 -14.09 1.50 2.56
N PRO A 415 -15.31 1.14 2.99
CA PRO A 415 -16.53 1.73 2.46
C PRO A 415 -16.69 3.21 2.80
N TYR A 416 -15.89 3.74 3.74
CA TYR A 416 -15.88 5.15 4.11
C TYR A 416 -14.94 5.98 3.23
N LEU A 417 -14.15 5.33 2.37
CA LEU A 417 -13.16 5.99 1.52
C LEU A 417 -13.56 5.88 0.05
N SER A 418 -13.42 6.97 -0.70
CA SER A 418 -13.64 6.98 -2.15
C SER A 418 -12.52 6.32 -2.94
N SER A 419 -11.35 6.09 -2.31
CA SER A 419 -10.19 5.50 -2.94
C SER A 419 -9.40 4.67 -1.92
N PRO A 420 -8.70 3.60 -2.35
CA PRO A 420 -7.78 2.89 -1.48
C PRO A 420 -6.68 3.82 -0.95
N THR A 421 -6.13 3.50 0.21
CA THR A 421 -5.05 4.28 0.83
C THR A 421 -3.84 3.41 1.15
N LEU A 422 -2.67 4.04 1.14
CA LEU A 422 -1.44 3.47 1.69
C LEU A 422 -1.23 4.02 3.09
N ILE A 423 -1.12 3.14 4.07
CA ILE A 423 -0.91 3.51 5.47
C ILE A 423 0.58 3.42 5.80
N LEU A 424 1.10 4.47 6.42
CA LEU A 424 2.46 4.52 6.94
C LEU A 424 2.50 3.78 8.29
N PRO A 425 3.55 2.98 8.56
CA PRO A 425 3.72 2.32 9.84
C PRO A 425 3.92 3.35 10.96
N VAL A 426 3.07 3.28 11.98
CA VAL A 426 3.09 4.18 13.14
C VAL A 426 3.58 3.51 14.42
N LEU A 427 3.50 2.18 14.49
CA LEU A 427 3.94 1.39 15.64
C LEU A 427 4.49 0.04 15.18
N GLY A 428 5.62 -0.37 15.74
CA GLY A 428 6.23 -1.67 15.49
C GLY A 428 6.74 -1.88 14.05
N GLY A 429 6.81 -0.83 13.23
CA GLY A 429 7.18 -0.97 11.81
C GLY A 429 6.12 -1.70 10.97
N VAL A 430 4.87 -1.76 11.45
CA VAL A 430 3.78 -2.51 10.80
C VAL A 430 2.74 -1.55 10.20
N PRO A 431 2.49 -1.60 8.89
CA PRO A 431 1.46 -0.79 8.22
C PRO A 431 0.08 -1.48 8.16
N GLU A 432 -0.06 -2.70 8.68
CA GLU A 432 -1.33 -3.45 8.68
C GLU A 432 -2.40 -2.77 9.54
N TYR A 433 -3.50 -2.39 8.90
CA TYR A 433 -4.60 -1.66 9.53
C TYR A 433 -5.12 -2.39 10.79
N ARG A 434 -5.42 -3.69 10.68
CA ARG A 434 -5.92 -4.51 11.79
C ARG A 434 -4.95 -4.61 12.98
N VAL A 435 -3.65 -4.55 12.73
CA VAL A 435 -2.62 -4.58 13.78
C VAL A 435 -2.60 -3.25 14.53
N THR A 436 -2.66 -2.13 13.80
CA THR A 436 -2.77 -0.79 14.38
C THR A 436 -4.08 -0.61 15.14
N SER A 437 -5.20 -1.08 14.60
CA SER A 437 -6.50 -1.06 15.28
C SER A 437 -6.49 -1.83 16.59
N LEU A 438 -5.85 -3.01 16.65
CA LEU A 438 -5.70 -3.76 17.90
C LEU A 438 -4.87 -2.96 18.93
N ALA A 439 -3.80 -2.28 18.50
CA ALA A 439 -3.00 -1.44 19.40
C ALA A 439 -3.79 -0.24 19.95
N ILE A 440 -4.63 0.40 19.12
CA ILE A 440 -5.54 1.47 19.54
C ILE A 440 -6.56 0.93 20.55
N LEU A 441 -7.24 -0.17 20.22
CA LEU A 441 -8.21 -0.80 21.12
C LEU A 441 -7.58 -1.26 22.42
N TYR A 442 -6.34 -1.77 22.39
CA TYR A 442 -5.57 -2.09 23.58
C TYR A 442 -5.36 -0.85 24.45
N ALA A 443 -4.87 0.25 23.88
CA ALA A 443 -4.63 1.49 24.59
C ALA A 443 -5.90 2.03 25.25
N LEU A 444 -7.01 2.05 24.51
CA LEU A 444 -8.32 2.44 25.03
C LEU A 444 -8.80 1.49 26.12
N SER A 445 -8.59 0.17 25.97
CA SER A 445 -8.95 -0.82 27.00
C SER A 445 -8.19 -0.60 28.31
N ILE A 446 -6.92 -0.15 28.23
CA ILE A 446 -6.14 0.20 29.41
C ILE A 446 -6.67 1.48 30.03
N LEU A 447 -6.97 2.48 29.21
CA LEU A 447 -7.49 3.77 29.65
C LEU A 447 -8.82 3.63 30.42
N VAL A 448 -9.80 2.91 29.85
CA VAL A 448 -11.13 2.76 30.47
C VAL A 448 -11.12 1.88 31.73
N ARG A 449 -10.13 0.99 31.88
CA ARG A 449 -10.03 0.08 33.05
C ARG A 449 -9.13 0.60 34.16
N TYR A 450 -7.97 1.15 33.78
CA TYR A 450 -6.90 1.44 34.72
C TYR A 450 -6.61 2.94 34.87
N MET A 451 -7.21 3.78 34.02
CA MET A 451 -7.06 5.24 34.09
C MET A 451 -8.43 5.96 34.04
N PRO A 452 -9.40 5.60 34.91
CA PRO A 452 -10.77 6.10 34.83
C PRO A 452 -10.88 7.63 34.99
N SER A 453 -9.96 8.26 35.73
CA SER A 453 -9.91 9.73 35.86
C SER A 453 -9.57 10.41 34.54
N ALA A 454 -8.61 9.86 33.79
CA ALA A 454 -8.24 10.37 32.48
C ALA A 454 -9.37 10.14 31.46
N TRP A 455 -10.04 8.98 31.52
CA TRP A 455 -11.18 8.70 30.67
C TRP A 455 -12.39 9.62 30.91
N ARG A 456 -12.69 9.95 32.18
CA ARG A 456 -13.75 10.93 32.50
C ARG A 456 -13.51 12.30 31.90
N ARG A 457 -12.25 12.72 31.76
CA ARG A 457 -11.92 13.99 31.07
C ARG A 457 -12.33 13.93 29.60
N VAL A 458 -12.24 12.77 28.96
CA VAL A 458 -12.70 12.54 27.58
C VAL A 458 -14.22 12.52 27.49
N GLU A 459 -14.92 11.85 28.41
CA GLU A 459 -16.39 11.70 28.29
C GLU A 459 -17.18 13.00 28.50
N GLY A 460 -16.60 13.99 29.19
CA GLY A 460 -17.26 15.28 29.42
C GLY A 460 -16.49 16.23 30.32
N GLY A 461 -15.16 16.10 30.35
CA GLY A 461 -14.29 17.06 31.01
C GLY A 461 -13.57 17.93 30.00
N ASP A 462 -12.34 18.30 30.31
CA ASP A 462 -11.48 19.19 29.53
C ASP A 462 -10.73 18.50 28.35
N TRP A 463 -11.05 17.23 28.08
CA TRP A 463 -10.59 16.46 26.92
C TRP A 463 -11.76 16.02 26.02
N ASP A 464 -12.92 16.67 26.13
CA ASP A 464 -14.16 16.30 25.45
C ASP A 464 -14.07 16.37 23.92
N GLN A 465 -13.18 17.18 23.36
CA GLN A 465 -12.88 17.24 21.93
C GLN A 465 -12.43 15.88 21.37
N HIS A 466 -11.87 15.00 22.20
CA HIS A 466 -11.44 13.66 21.77
C HIS A 466 -12.59 12.65 21.71
N LEU A 467 -13.73 12.91 22.37
CA LEU A 467 -14.84 11.96 22.46
C LEU A 467 -15.44 11.63 21.09
N SER A 468 -15.57 12.64 20.22
CA SER A 468 -16.06 12.47 18.85
C SER A 468 -15.14 11.55 18.04
N VAL A 469 -13.82 11.74 18.15
CA VAL A 469 -12.82 10.87 17.53
C VAL A 469 -12.95 9.45 18.07
N MET A 470 -13.07 9.28 19.39
CA MET A 470 -13.19 7.94 19.98
C MET A 470 -14.42 7.21 19.48
N ARG A 471 -15.58 7.87 19.43
CA ARG A 471 -16.81 7.27 18.89
C ARG A 471 -16.66 6.90 17.42
N ALA A 472 -16.12 7.81 16.61
CA ALA A 472 -15.89 7.56 15.19
C ALA A 472 -14.96 6.37 14.95
N VAL A 473 -13.86 6.26 15.71
CA VAL A 473 -12.95 5.11 15.63
C VAL A 473 -13.66 3.79 15.95
N LEU A 474 -14.46 3.75 17.02
CA LEU A 474 -15.16 2.52 17.41
C LEU A 474 -16.21 2.12 16.36
N ASP A 475 -16.95 3.09 15.81
CA ASP A 475 -17.91 2.87 14.72
C ASP A 475 -17.21 2.31 13.47
N VAL A 476 -16.06 2.90 13.11
CA VAL A 476 -15.23 2.46 11.97
C VAL A 476 -14.71 1.04 12.21
N PHE A 477 -14.20 0.74 13.40
CA PHE A 477 -13.64 -0.58 13.72
C PHE A 477 -14.71 -1.67 13.74
N GLU A 478 -15.91 -1.37 14.24
CA GLU A 478 -17.08 -2.26 14.17
C GLU A 478 -17.45 -2.65 12.74
N ARG A 479 -17.32 -1.71 11.81
CA ARG A 479 -17.66 -1.95 10.41
C ARG A 479 -16.54 -2.63 9.62
N ILE A 480 -15.29 -2.23 9.83
CA ILE A 480 -14.17 -2.59 8.94
C ILE A 480 -13.48 -3.87 9.39
N LEU A 481 -13.18 -4.01 10.68
CA LEU A 481 -12.37 -5.13 11.16
C LEU A 481 -12.99 -6.49 10.83
N PRO A 482 -14.31 -6.72 10.98
CA PRO A 482 -14.90 -8.00 10.60
C PRO A 482 -14.67 -8.35 9.13
N GLN A 483 -14.68 -7.35 8.23
CA GLN A 483 -14.42 -7.57 6.81
C GLN A 483 -12.96 -7.94 6.54
N GLN A 484 -12.00 -7.20 7.12
CA GLN A 484 -10.58 -7.50 6.94
C GLN A 484 -10.20 -8.87 7.52
N PHE A 485 -10.74 -9.22 8.68
CA PHE A 485 -10.52 -10.55 9.24
C PHE A 485 -11.20 -11.64 8.42
N LEU A 486 -12.39 -11.41 7.85
CA LEU A 486 -13.01 -12.36 6.93
C LEU A 486 -12.11 -12.59 5.70
N GLU A 487 -11.56 -11.53 5.09
CA GLU A 487 -10.62 -11.66 3.96
C GLU A 487 -9.40 -12.52 4.32
N SER A 488 -8.80 -12.24 5.48
CA SER A 488 -7.60 -12.93 5.93
C SER A 488 -7.84 -14.39 6.34
N ILE A 489 -8.89 -14.64 7.13
CA ILE A 489 -9.30 -15.99 7.59
C ILE A 489 -9.66 -16.87 6.38
N SER A 490 -10.46 -16.35 5.45
CA SER A 490 -10.91 -17.11 4.27
C SER A 490 -9.83 -17.23 3.19
N GLY A 491 -8.85 -16.31 3.15
CA GLY A 491 -7.89 -16.18 2.07
C GLY A 491 -8.52 -15.69 0.75
N GLU A 492 -9.66 -15.00 0.83
CA GLU A 492 -10.45 -14.46 -0.28
C GLU A 492 -10.53 -12.93 -0.20
N ARG A 493 -10.82 -12.25 -1.32
CA ARG A 493 -11.11 -10.81 -1.32
C ARG A 493 -12.59 -10.60 -1.08
N VAL A 494 -12.97 -9.71 -0.17
CA VAL A 494 -14.37 -9.44 0.15
C VAL A 494 -14.77 -8.11 -0.46
N HIS A 495 -15.74 -8.16 -1.36
CA HIS A 495 -16.37 -6.98 -1.90
C HIS A 495 -17.82 -6.90 -1.39
N THR A 496 -18.15 -5.79 -0.75
CA THR A 496 -19.50 -5.54 -0.24
C THR A 496 -20.16 -4.38 -0.98
N SER A 497 -21.41 -4.56 -1.40
CA SER A 497 -22.18 -3.50 -2.05
C SER A 497 -23.65 -3.51 -1.60
N LEU A 498 -24.31 -2.36 -1.74
CA LEU A 498 -25.76 -2.26 -1.59
C LEU A 498 -26.47 -2.76 -2.85
N PRO A 499 -27.68 -3.31 -2.74
CA PRO A 499 -28.49 -3.65 -3.91
C PRO A 499 -28.67 -2.44 -4.84
N GLY A 500 -28.43 -2.63 -6.13
CA GLY A 500 -28.55 -1.57 -7.15
C GLY A 500 -27.36 -0.61 -7.26
N SER A 501 -26.31 -0.79 -6.46
CA SER A 501 -25.04 -0.07 -6.65
C SER A 501 -24.35 -0.54 -7.94
N LEU A 502 -23.82 0.40 -8.72
CA LEU A 502 -22.93 0.09 -9.84
C LEU A 502 -21.61 -0.45 -9.26
N ILE A 503 -21.27 -1.69 -9.62
CA ILE A 503 -20.04 -2.39 -9.16
C ILE A 503 -18.79 -1.70 -9.70
#